data_AF-A0A1J1J7K0-F1
#
_entry.id   AF-A0A1J1J7K0-F1
#
_cell.length_a   1.000
_cell.length_b   1.000
_cell.length_c   1.000
_cell.angle_alpha   90.00
_cell.angle_beta   90.00
_cell.angle_gamma   90.00
#
_symmetry.space_group_name_H-M   'P 1'
#
loop_
_entity.id
_entity.type
_entity.pdbx_description
1 polymer ?
#
loop_
_entity_poly.entity_id
_entity_poly.type
_entity_poly.pdbx_seq_one_letter_code
_entity_poly.pdbx_strand_id
1 'polypeptide(L)'
;MKILSLCLKLDSIKTLKSKILEDVADTTEEEMKIERKYRKYARVLIFFTAVIYLFTSIISFLTALGFKSDTAMFVNIQIPWTIPNTHPSREINLMMTTFYQIIGVIIVVGCDSFFNVLTFHCVAKMDVCCSEVSKINGKTDKKFISNLVEKHFRVLEIIRISEEVLNPICFHQLVTTFGVLVCTGFNIKAKANYVSLVFLMSALFQFYFYCFLGNYVSSM
;
A
#
# COMPACT_ATOMS: atom_id res chain seq x y z
N MET A 1 8.06 -2.72 -9.88
CA MET A 1 8.30 -4.09 -9.36
C MET A 1 7.16 -4.60 -8.47
N LYS A 2 6.41 -3.75 -7.72
CA LYS A 2 5.08 -4.10 -7.15
C LYS A 2 4.08 -4.68 -8.17
N ILE A 3 3.92 -4.04 -9.35
CA ILE A 3 3.03 -4.55 -10.41
C ILE A 3 3.43 -5.95 -10.87
N LEU A 4 4.73 -6.17 -11.12
CA LEU A 4 5.21 -7.48 -11.56
C LEU A 4 4.87 -8.56 -10.55
N SER A 5 5.03 -8.26 -9.26
CA SER A 5 4.65 -9.18 -8.17
C SER A 5 3.15 -9.47 -8.16
N LEU A 6 2.30 -8.47 -8.40
CA LEU A 6 0.84 -8.65 -8.51
C LEU A 6 0.47 -9.48 -9.75
N CYS A 7 1.10 -9.21 -10.89
CA CYS A 7 0.88 -9.96 -12.13
C CYS A 7 1.27 -11.43 -11.99
N LEU A 8 2.37 -11.73 -11.31
CA LEU A 8 2.82 -13.10 -11.05
C LEU A 8 1.92 -13.86 -10.07
N LYS A 9 1.06 -13.17 -9.31
CA LYS A 9 0.12 -13.74 -8.34
C LYS A 9 -1.35 -13.57 -8.73
N LEU A 10 -1.63 -13.35 -10.02
CA LEU A 10 -2.99 -13.16 -10.54
C LEU A 10 -3.93 -14.31 -10.19
N ASP A 11 -3.44 -15.55 -10.20
CA ASP A 11 -4.27 -16.72 -9.89
C ASP A 11 -4.66 -16.75 -8.40
N SER A 12 -3.70 -16.49 -7.49
CA SER A 12 -4.00 -16.31 -6.07
C SER A 12 -4.99 -15.16 -5.82
N ILE A 13 -4.89 -14.06 -6.57
CA ILE A 13 -5.83 -12.93 -6.49
C ILE A 13 -7.24 -13.33 -6.96
N LYS A 14 -7.36 -14.15 -8.02
CA LYS A 14 -8.65 -14.66 -8.49
C LYS A 14 -9.30 -15.57 -7.45
N THR A 15 -8.54 -16.51 -6.89
CA THR A 15 -9.00 -17.40 -5.82
C THR A 15 -9.40 -16.63 -4.57
N LEU A 16 -8.62 -15.61 -4.21
CA LEU A 16 -8.95 -14.72 -3.10
C LEU A 16 -10.25 -13.97 -3.36
N LYS A 17 -10.43 -13.42 -4.57
CA LYS A 17 -11.66 -12.72 -4.94
C LYS A 17 -12.89 -13.62 -4.87
N SER A 18 -12.81 -14.86 -5.36
CA SER A 18 -13.95 -15.78 -5.31
C SER A 18 -14.33 -16.11 -3.87
N LYS A 19 -13.34 -16.41 -3.01
CA LYS A 19 -13.58 -16.69 -1.59
C LYS A 19 -14.16 -15.50 -0.84
N ILE A 20 -13.69 -14.28 -1.10
CA ILE A 20 -14.26 -13.07 -0.49
C ILE A 20 -15.73 -12.89 -0.91
N LEU A 21 -16.06 -13.17 -2.17
CA LEU A 21 -17.44 -13.04 -2.65
C LEU A 21 -18.38 -14.09 -2.02
N GLU A 22 -17.90 -15.32 -1.87
CA GLU A 22 -18.61 -16.39 -1.15
C GLU A 22 -18.82 -16.00 0.32
N ASP A 23 -17.77 -15.50 0.99
CA ASP A 23 -17.85 -15.06 2.38
C ASP A 23 -18.85 -13.92 2.59
N VAL A 24 -18.91 -12.97 1.65
CA VAL A 24 -19.87 -11.84 1.70
C VAL A 24 -21.31 -12.32 1.55
N ALA A 25 -21.56 -13.37 0.77
CA ALA A 25 -22.90 -13.93 0.60
C ALA A 25 -23.43 -14.59 1.87
N ASP A 26 -22.55 -15.14 2.71
CA ASP A 26 -22.88 -15.86 3.95
C ASP A 26 -22.80 -14.97 5.21
N THR A 27 -22.57 -13.66 5.06
CA THR A 27 -22.32 -12.74 6.18
C THR A 27 -23.64 -12.30 6.86
N THR A 28 -23.70 -12.41 8.19
CA THR A 28 -24.86 -11.95 8.99
C THR A 28 -24.88 -10.42 9.20
N GLU A 29 -26.03 -9.86 9.59
CA GLU A 29 -26.19 -8.41 9.74
C GLU A 29 -25.29 -7.81 10.84
N GLU A 30 -25.06 -8.54 11.94
CA GLU A 30 -24.15 -8.13 13.01
C GLU A 30 -22.68 -8.12 12.55
N GLU A 31 -22.28 -9.10 11.75
CA GLU A 31 -20.94 -9.15 11.16
C GLU A 31 -20.72 -8.02 10.16
N MET A 32 -21.75 -7.70 9.38
CA MET A 32 -21.72 -6.60 8.42
C MET A 32 -21.49 -5.24 9.10
N LYS A 33 -21.93 -5.05 10.36
CA LYS A 33 -21.63 -3.84 11.15
C LYS A 33 -20.13 -3.73 11.46
N ILE A 34 -19.50 -4.82 11.92
CA ILE A 34 -18.06 -4.88 12.20
C ILE A 34 -17.27 -4.60 10.92
N GLU A 35 -17.61 -5.28 9.82
CA GLU A 35 -16.94 -5.05 8.54
C GLU A 35 -17.12 -3.61 8.02
N ARG A 36 -18.30 -3.00 8.21
CA ARG A 36 -18.56 -1.61 7.79
C ARG A 36 -17.67 -0.63 8.58
N LYS A 37 -17.37 -0.91 9.85
CA LYS A 37 -16.41 -0.12 10.66
C LYS A 37 -15.01 -0.16 10.03
N TYR A 38 -14.49 -1.35 9.72
CA TYR A 38 -13.16 -1.49 9.10
C TYR A 38 -13.10 -0.95 7.67
N ARG A 39 -14.17 -1.10 6.87
CA ARG A 39 -14.25 -0.47 5.54
C ARG A 39 -14.17 1.06 5.61
N LYS A 40 -14.73 1.69 6.65
CA LYS A 40 -14.57 3.15 6.87
C LYS A 40 -13.13 3.51 7.19
N TYR A 41 -12.47 2.77 8.10
CA TYR A 41 -11.06 3.00 8.40
C TYR A 41 -10.17 2.83 7.17
N ALA A 42 -10.37 1.76 6.39
CA ALA A 42 -9.65 1.54 5.15
C ALA A 42 -9.81 2.72 4.17
N ARG A 43 -11.02 3.23 3.97
CA ARG A 43 -11.27 4.39 3.08
C ARG A 43 -10.59 5.67 3.56
N VAL A 44 -10.66 5.95 4.87
CA VAL A 44 -9.96 7.12 5.45
C VAL A 44 -8.46 7.00 5.24
N LEU A 45 -7.91 5.80 5.43
CA LEU A 45 -6.49 5.54 5.27
C LEU A 45 -6.02 5.67 3.82
N ILE A 46 -6.81 5.14 2.87
CA ILE A 46 -6.57 5.29 1.43
C ILE A 46 -6.60 6.76 1.04
N PHE A 47 -7.59 7.52 1.52
CA PHE A 47 -7.69 8.95 1.24
C PHE A 47 -6.47 9.71 1.77
N PHE A 48 -6.08 9.48 3.03
CA PHE A 48 -4.92 10.12 3.64
C PHE A 48 -3.62 9.80 2.88
N THR A 49 -3.45 8.53 2.52
CA THR A 49 -2.29 8.06 1.75
C THR A 49 -2.24 8.73 0.37
N ALA A 50 -3.37 8.78 -0.35
CA ALA A 50 -3.45 9.44 -1.65
C ALA A 50 -3.14 10.95 -1.58
N VAL A 51 -3.63 11.65 -0.55
CA VAL A 51 -3.33 13.08 -0.33
C VAL A 51 -1.84 13.30 -0.11
N ILE A 52 -1.18 12.46 0.69
CA ILE A 52 0.27 12.55 0.92
C ILE A 52 1.04 12.38 -0.39
N TYR A 53 0.71 11.35 -1.19
CA TYR A 53 1.38 11.11 -2.47
C TYR A 53 1.17 12.25 -3.48
N LEU A 54 -0.03 12.84 -3.52
CA LEU A 54 -0.29 14.01 -4.37
C LEU A 54 0.53 15.21 -3.91
N PHE A 55 0.59 15.47 -2.59
CA PHE A 55 1.34 16.57 -2.03
C PHE A 55 2.85 16.45 -2.29
N THR A 56 3.43 15.27 -2.09
CA THR A 56 4.85 15.03 -2.39
C THR A 56 5.14 15.15 -3.89
N SER A 57 4.23 14.69 -4.75
CA SER A 57 4.34 14.84 -6.21
C SER A 57 4.31 16.31 -6.64
N ILE A 58 3.42 17.13 -6.05
CA ILE A 58 3.32 18.57 -6.33
C ILE A 58 4.58 19.31 -5.88
N ILE A 59 5.07 19.06 -4.66
CA ILE A 59 6.31 19.67 -4.16
C ILE A 59 7.47 19.34 -5.11
N SER A 60 7.58 18.07 -5.49
CA SER A 60 8.66 17.61 -6.36
C SER A 60 8.58 18.28 -7.75
N PHE A 61 7.37 18.45 -8.29
CA PHE A 61 7.13 19.18 -9.54
C PHE A 61 7.48 20.67 -9.43
N LEU A 62 7.08 21.34 -8.35
CA LEU A 62 7.40 22.76 -8.11
C LEU A 62 8.92 22.96 -7.97
N THR A 63 9.63 22.06 -7.29
CA THR A 63 11.09 22.13 -7.21
C THR A 63 11.77 21.92 -8.56
N ALA A 64 11.20 21.11 -9.44
CA ALA A 64 11.70 20.91 -10.80
C ALA A 64 11.50 22.16 -11.68
N LEU A 65 10.44 22.95 -11.44
CA LEU A 65 10.19 24.21 -12.15
C LEU A 65 10.97 25.40 -11.57
N GLY A 66 11.18 25.44 -10.26
CA GLY A 66 11.69 26.61 -9.53
C GLY A 66 13.22 26.80 -9.55
N PHE A 67 14.02 25.74 -9.72
CA PHE A 67 15.49 25.85 -9.71
C PHE A 67 16.09 25.86 -11.13
N LYS A 68 16.38 27.06 -11.64
CA LYS A 68 17.28 27.29 -12.79
C LYS A 68 18.74 27.30 -12.29
N SER A 69 19.54 26.29 -12.67
CA SER A 69 20.71 26.50 -13.56
C SER A 69 21.46 25.21 -13.93
N ASP A 70 21.45 24.14 -13.12
CA ASP A 70 22.22 22.91 -13.44
C ASP A 70 21.55 21.58 -13.06
N THR A 71 20.32 21.60 -12.59
CA THR A 71 19.63 20.40 -12.13
C THR A 71 18.92 19.71 -13.27
N ALA A 72 19.61 18.72 -13.84
CA ALA A 72 19.13 17.37 -14.10
C ALA A 72 17.62 17.15 -13.94
N MET A 73 16.99 16.58 -14.97
CA MET A 73 15.59 16.15 -14.97
C MET A 73 15.18 15.41 -13.69
N PHE A 74 13.88 15.47 -13.37
CA PHE A 74 13.20 14.87 -12.21
C PHE A 74 13.62 13.41 -11.91
N VAL A 75 13.88 12.64 -12.97
CA VAL A 75 14.78 11.50 -12.97
C VAL A 75 15.88 11.89 -13.94
N ASN A 76 17.16 11.75 -13.58
CA ASN A 76 18.28 12.11 -14.45
C ASN A 76 18.41 11.06 -15.58
N ILE A 77 17.36 10.88 -16.38
CA ILE A 77 17.35 10.09 -17.59
C ILE A 77 17.99 11.00 -18.63
N GLN A 78 19.28 10.80 -18.85
CA GLN A 78 19.95 11.39 -19.99
C GLN A 78 19.39 10.70 -21.23
N ILE A 79 18.38 11.33 -21.86
CA ILE A 79 17.95 10.93 -23.19
C ILE A 79 19.09 11.34 -24.13
N PRO A 80 19.77 10.38 -24.80
CA PRO A 80 21.04 10.64 -25.49
C PRO A 80 20.93 11.70 -26.60
N TRP A 81 19.71 12.00 -27.05
CA TRP A 81 19.42 12.85 -28.20
C TRP A 81 19.26 14.34 -27.87
N THR A 82 19.49 14.79 -26.62
CA THR A 82 19.22 16.18 -26.21
C THR A 82 20.38 16.83 -25.49
N ILE A 83 21.30 17.44 -26.24
CA ILE A 83 22.28 18.42 -25.78
C ILE A 83 22.12 19.63 -26.73
N PRO A 84 21.84 20.89 -26.29
CA PRO A 84 21.85 21.47 -24.95
C PRO A 84 20.46 22.01 -24.48
N ASN A 85 20.41 22.62 -23.28
CA ASN A 85 19.24 23.17 -22.55
C ASN A 85 18.30 24.15 -23.31
N THR A 86 18.65 24.50 -24.54
CA THR A 86 17.94 25.41 -25.45
C THR A 86 17.15 24.68 -26.54
N HIS A 87 17.28 23.35 -26.66
CA HIS A 87 16.57 22.60 -27.69
C HIS A 87 15.07 22.46 -27.33
N PRO A 88 14.13 22.64 -28.28
CA PRO A 88 12.68 22.52 -28.04
C PRO A 88 12.25 21.13 -27.52
N SER A 89 13.12 20.13 -27.61
CA SER A 89 12.93 18.81 -26.98
C SER A 89 12.88 18.86 -25.44
N ARG A 90 13.29 19.96 -24.80
CA ARG A 90 13.18 20.14 -23.35
C ARG A 90 11.72 20.10 -22.88
N GLU A 91 10.82 20.75 -23.61
CA GLU A 91 9.40 20.79 -23.26
C GLU A 91 8.76 19.41 -23.40
N ILE A 92 9.12 18.69 -24.47
CA ILE A 92 8.70 17.30 -24.71
C ILE A 92 9.21 16.38 -23.60
N ASN A 93 10.49 16.50 -23.20
CA ASN A 93 11.06 15.68 -22.13
C ASN A 93 10.42 15.97 -20.77
N LEU A 94 10.12 17.24 -20.47
CA LEU A 94 9.40 17.63 -19.25
C LEU A 94 7.99 17.03 -19.24
N MET A 95 7.28 17.10 -20.36
CA MET A 95 5.95 16.51 -20.53
C MET A 95 6.00 15.00 -20.31
N MET A 96 6.93 14.29 -20.97
CA MET A 96 7.10 12.84 -20.83
C MET A 96 7.43 12.41 -19.39
N THR A 97 8.32 13.14 -18.72
CA THR A 97 8.70 12.83 -17.34
C THR A 97 7.53 13.07 -16.37
N THR A 98 6.73 14.12 -16.61
CA THR A 98 5.52 14.40 -15.84
C THR A 98 4.46 13.32 -16.03
N PHE A 99 4.22 12.87 -17.27
CA PHE A 99 3.32 11.75 -17.55
C PHE A 99 3.76 10.46 -16.86
N TYR A 100 5.06 10.14 -16.95
CA TYR A 100 5.62 8.97 -16.28
C TYR A 100 5.41 9.04 -14.76
N GLN A 101 5.62 10.21 -14.15
CA GLN A 101 5.40 10.43 -12.73
C GLN A 101 3.94 10.27 -12.33
N ILE A 102 2.99 10.83 -13.09
CA ILE A 102 1.55 10.68 -12.82
C ILE A 102 1.15 9.21 -12.86
N ILE A 103 1.57 8.49 -13.90
CA ILE A 103 1.31 7.05 -14.04
C ILE A 103 1.92 6.27 -12.88
N GLY A 104 3.18 6.59 -12.51
CA GLY A 104 3.87 5.97 -11.38
C GLY A 104 3.13 6.18 -10.05
N VAL A 105 2.67 7.40 -9.76
CA VAL A 105 1.92 7.71 -8.54
C VAL A 105 0.60 6.95 -8.50
N ILE A 106 -0.16 6.92 -9.60
CA ILE A 106 -1.43 6.18 -9.67
C ILE A 106 -1.22 4.70 -9.38
N ILE A 107 -0.18 4.10 -9.97
CA ILE A 107 0.16 2.70 -9.76
C ILE A 107 0.50 2.41 -8.30
N VAL A 108 1.35 3.23 -7.68
CA VAL A 108 1.80 3.04 -6.29
C VAL A 108 0.63 3.18 -5.33
N VAL A 109 -0.16 4.25 -5.48
CA VAL A 109 -1.38 4.46 -4.68
C VAL A 109 -2.35 3.30 -4.84
N GLY A 110 -2.52 2.77 -6.06
CA GLY A 110 -3.35 1.61 -6.32
C GLY A 110 -2.88 0.36 -5.60
N CYS A 111 -1.57 0.07 -5.63
CA CYS A 111 -0.99 -1.07 -4.92
C CYS A 111 -1.15 -0.95 -3.39
N ASP A 112 -0.87 0.23 -2.83
CA ASP A 112 -0.97 0.47 -1.39
C ASP A 112 -2.43 0.45 -0.92
N SER A 113 -3.35 0.93 -1.76
CA SER A 113 -4.79 0.84 -1.50
C SER A 113 -5.28 -0.61 -1.49
N PHE A 114 -4.83 -1.42 -2.45
CA PHE A 114 -5.13 -2.85 -2.46
C PHE A 114 -4.62 -3.55 -1.20
N PHE A 115 -3.37 -3.27 -0.81
CA PHE A 115 -2.76 -3.76 0.44
C PHE A 115 -3.63 -3.40 1.66
N ASN A 116 -4.05 -2.15 1.78
CA ASN A 116 -4.88 -1.68 2.90
C ASN A 116 -6.24 -2.38 2.95
N VAL A 117 -6.93 -2.45 1.82
CA VAL A 117 -8.25 -3.10 1.75
C VAL A 117 -8.17 -4.55 2.16
N LEU A 118 -7.17 -5.29 1.64
CA LEU A 118 -7.02 -6.71 1.96
C LEU A 118 -6.67 -6.92 3.44
N THR A 119 -5.74 -6.13 3.97
CA THR A 119 -5.35 -6.20 5.38
C THR A 119 -6.54 -5.95 6.30
N PHE A 120 -7.32 -4.89 6.06
CA PHE A 120 -8.51 -4.61 6.86
C PHE A 120 -9.62 -5.62 6.68
N HIS A 121 -9.72 -6.27 5.52
CA HIS A 121 -10.67 -7.36 5.33
C HIS A 121 -10.32 -8.56 6.22
N CYS A 122 -9.05 -8.98 6.24
CA CYS A 122 -8.57 -10.03 7.12
C CYS A 122 -8.79 -9.68 8.60
N VAL A 123 -8.46 -8.45 9.02
CA VAL A 123 -8.68 -8.02 10.41
C VAL A 123 -10.17 -8.00 10.76
N ALA A 124 -11.03 -7.53 9.86
CA ALA A 124 -12.48 -7.52 10.12
C ALA A 124 -13.03 -8.95 10.32
N LYS A 125 -12.56 -9.92 9.53
CA LYS A 125 -12.97 -11.32 9.67
C LYS A 125 -12.46 -11.95 10.96
N MET A 126 -11.25 -11.62 11.40
CA MET A 126 -10.73 -12.05 12.71
C MET A 126 -11.51 -11.42 13.87
N ASP A 127 -11.81 -10.12 13.82
CA ASP A 127 -12.59 -9.43 14.86
C ASP A 127 -14.02 -10.00 14.96
N VAL A 128 -14.62 -10.41 13.84
CA VAL A 128 -15.88 -11.17 13.83
C VAL A 128 -15.73 -12.49 14.60
N CYS A 129 -14.67 -13.25 14.36
CA CYS A 129 -14.41 -14.48 15.14
C CYS A 129 -14.21 -14.19 16.63
N CYS A 130 -13.44 -13.16 16.99
CA CYS A 130 -13.23 -12.75 18.38
C CYS A 130 -14.54 -12.33 19.08
N SER A 131 -15.41 -11.60 18.37
CA SER A 131 -16.74 -11.22 18.84
C SER A 131 -17.62 -12.44 19.11
N GLU A 132 -17.63 -13.43 18.23
CA GLU A 132 -18.37 -14.68 18.45
C GLU A 132 -17.80 -15.52 19.60
N VAL A 133 -16.47 -15.56 19.76
CA VAL A 133 -15.82 -16.20 20.93
C VAL A 133 -16.25 -15.52 22.24
N SER A 134 -16.36 -14.20 22.26
CA SER A 134 -16.77 -13.45 23.47
C SER A 134 -18.19 -13.76 23.94
N LYS A 135 -19.04 -14.31 23.05
CA LYS A 135 -20.41 -14.72 23.35
C LYS A 135 -20.49 -16.13 23.96
N ILE A 136 -19.39 -16.87 24.00
CA ILE A 136 -19.34 -18.20 24.62
C ILE A 136 -19.59 -18.04 26.12
N ASN A 137 -20.67 -18.65 26.60
CA ASN A 137 -21.02 -18.75 28.01
C ASN A 137 -21.09 -20.22 28.47
N GLY A 138 -21.28 -20.45 29.77
CA GLY A 138 -21.36 -21.81 30.34
C GLY A 138 -22.52 -22.68 29.85
N LYS A 139 -23.43 -22.16 29.02
CA LYS A 139 -24.56 -22.87 28.40
C LYS A 139 -24.44 -22.99 26.88
N THR A 140 -23.26 -22.75 26.32
CA THR A 140 -23.06 -22.74 24.87
C THR A 140 -23.21 -24.15 24.29
N ASP A 141 -24.01 -24.27 23.23
CA ASP A 141 -24.20 -25.53 22.51
C ASP A 141 -22.89 -25.96 21.81
N LYS A 142 -22.59 -27.26 21.85
CA LYS A 142 -21.48 -27.88 21.11
C LYS A 142 -21.57 -27.56 19.61
N LYS A 143 -22.78 -27.41 19.07
CA LYS A 143 -23.02 -27.02 17.67
C LYS A 143 -22.52 -25.60 17.36
N PHE A 144 -22.69 -24.66 18.29
CA PHE A 144 -22.19 -23.29 18.13
C PHE A 144 -20.66 -23.28 18.10
N ILE A 145 -20.01 -24.01 19.00
CA ILE A 145 -18.55 -24.14 19.04
C ILE A 145 -18.02 -24.77 17.75
N SER A 146 -18.67 -25.82 17.23
CA SER A 146 -18.28 -26.45 15.97
C SER A 146 -18.35 -25.48 14.79
N ASN A 147 -19.43 -24.71 14.68
CA ASN A 147 -19.59 -23.70 13.63
C ASN A 147 -18.55 -22.58 13.74
N LEU A 148 -18.24 -22.14 14.97
CA LEU A 148 -17.23 -21.11 15.22
C LEU A 148 -15.83 -21.56 14.81
N VAL A 149 -15.47 -22.81 15.14
CA VAL A 149 -14.19 -23.40 14.73
C VAL A 149 -14.10 -23.53 13.21
N GLU A 150 -15.16 -23.99 12.55
CA GLU A 150 -15.19 -24.07 11.08
C GLU A 150 -15.03 -22.70 10.44
N LYS A 151 -15.74 -21.68 10.96
CA LYS A 151 -15.61 -20.31 10.50
C LYS A 151 -14.20 -19.76 10.71
N HIS A 152 -13.58 -20.02 11.86
CA HIS A 152 -12.21 -19.62 12.13
C HIS A 152 -11.22 -20.26 11.15
N PHE A 153 -11.37 -21.55 10.83
CA PHE A 153 -10.56 -22.21 9.80
C PHE A 153 -10.73 -21.58 8.42
N ARG A 154 -11.95 -21.21 8.01
CA ARG A 154 -12.17 -20.48 6.75
C ARG A 154 -11.46 -19.13 6.74
N VAL A 155 -11.53 -18.37 7.84
CA VAL A 155 -10.84 -17.08 7.98
C VAL A 155 -9.32 -17.26 7.90
N LEU A 156 -8.76 -18.25 8.59
CA LEU A 156 -7.33 -18.58 8.51
C LEU A 156 -6.90 -18.96 7.09
N GLU A 157 -7.75 -19.66 6.35
CA GLU A 157 -7.48 -20.00 4.95
C GLU A 157 -7.43 -18.74 4.06
N ILE A 158 -8.36 -17.80 4.25
CA ILE A 158 -8.34 -16.50 3.55
C ILE A 158 -7.08 -15.71 3.91
N ILE A 159 -6.68 -15.69 5.18
CA ILE A 159 -5.46 -15.02 5.64
C ILE A 159 -4.23 -15.65 4.98
N ARG A 160 -4.14 -16.99 4.93
CA ARG A 160 -3.03 -17.68 4.30
C ARG A 160 -2.92 -17.36 2.80
N ILE A 161 -4.04 -17.34 2.07
CA ILE A 161 -4.04 -16.95 0.65
C ILE A 161 -3.65 -15.48 0.50
N SER A 162 -4.12 -14.63 1.41
CA SER A 162 -3.76 -13.20 1.43
C SER A 162 -2.27 -13.01 1.70
N GLU A 163 -1.68 -13.79 2.59
CA GLU A 163 -0.25 -13.78 2.90
C GLU A 163 0.60 -14.08 1.65
N GLU A 164 0.22 -15.08 0.83
CA GLU A 164 0.92 -15.40 -0.41
C GLU A 164 0.96 -14.22 -1.41
N VAL A 165 -0.01 -13.32 -1.34
CA VAL A 165 -0.10 -12.10 -2.16
C VAL A 165 0.61 -10.92 -1.48
N LEU A 166 0.43 -10.74 -0.18
CA LEU A 166 0.93 -9.60 0.59
C LEU A 166 2.42 -9.71 0.92
N ASN A 167 2.95 -10.91 1.23
CA ASN A 167 4.35 -11.10 1.60
C ASN A 167 5.34 -10.60 0.53
N PRO A 168 5.19 -10.94 -0.77
CA PRO A 168 6.03 -10.40 -1.82
C PRO A 168 5.96 -8.85 -1.92
N ILE A 169 4.78 -8.27 -1.70
CA ILE A 169 4.57 -6.82 -1.72
C ILE A 169 5.30 -6.17 -0.54
N CYS A 170 5.16 -6.72 0.66
CA CYS A 170 5.85 -6.28 1.87
C CYS A 170 7.37 -6.36 1.71
N PHE A 171 7.87 -7.49 1.20
CA PHE A 171 9.30 -7.68 0.96
C PHE A 171 9.84 -6.63 -0.02
N HIS A 172 9.13 -6.42 -1.13
CA HIS A 172 9.54 -5.43 -2.12
C HIS A 172 9.48 -4.00 -1.57
N GLN A 173 8.44 -3.68 -0.78
CA GLN A 173 8.35 -2.39 -0.09
C GLN A 173 9.52 -2.20 0.88
N LEU A 174 9.87 -3.22 1.65
CA LEU A 174 10.98 -3.15 2.62
C LEU A 174 12.32 -2.91 1.92
N VAL A 175 12.63 -3.68 0.86
CA VAL A 175 13.87 -3.53 0.09
C VAL A 175 13.96 -2.16 -0.57
N THR A 176 12.87 -1.69 -1.20
CA THR A 176 12.84 -0.38 -1.86
C THR A 176 12.95 0.76 -0.85
N THR A 177 12.24 0.70 0.26
CA THR A 177 12.30 1.73 1.30
C THR A 177 13.68 1.78 1.93
N PHE A 178 14.29 0.63 2.22
CA PHE A 178 15.67 0.56 2.73
C PHE A 178 16.66 1.20 1.75
N GLY A 179 16.57 0.88 0.46
CA GLY A 179 17.41 1.50 -0.57
C GLY A 179 17.25 3.02 -0.62
N VAL A 180 16.00 3.52 -0.57
CA VAL A 180 15.72 4.96 -0.55
C VAL A 180 16.31 5.62 0.71
N LEU A 181 16.18 5.01 1.88
CA LEU A 181 16.74 5.54 3.13
C LEU A 181 18.28 5.66 3.06
N VAL A 182 18.96 4.63 2.58
CA VAL A 182 20.44 4.65 2.45
C VAL A 182 20.89 5.71 1.44
N CYS A 183 20.29 5.74 0.25
CA CYS A 183 20.62 6.72 -0.78
C CYS A 183 20.35 8.15 -0.32
N THR A 184 19.22 8.38 0.35
CA THR A 184 18.85 9.71 0.85
C THR A 184 19.74 10.14 2.00
N GLY A 185 20.09 9.22 2.91
CA GLY A 185 21.04 9.47 3.99
C GLY A 185 22.43 9.86 3.49
N PHE A 186 22.91 9.20 2.44
CA PHE A 186 24.17 9.59 1.77
C PHE A 186 24.06 11.00 1.14
N ASN A 187 22.97 11.28 0.42
CA ASN A 187 22.74 12.58 -0.20
C ASN A 187 22.69 13.72 0.84
N ILE A 188 22.03 13.52 1.97
CA ILE A 188 21.96 14.54 3.04
C ILE A 188 23.36 14.84 3.60
N LYS A 189 24.20 13.81 3.79
CA LYS A 189 25.59 13.98 4.24
C LYS A 189 26.45 14.72 3.21
N ALA A 190 26.23 14.46 1.92
CA ALA A 190 26.99 15.10 0.85
C ALA A 190 26.54 16.56 0.59
N LYS A 191 25.23 16.79 0.51
CA LYS A 191 24.61 18.10 0.30
C LYS A 191 23.17 18.10 0.80
N ALA A 192 22.91 18.79 1.90
CA ALA A 192 21.56 18.95 2.41
C ALA A 192 20.69 19.74 1.41
N ASN A 193 19.69 19.07 0.83
CA ASN A 193 18.68 19.68 -0.02
C ASN A 193 17.29 19.40 0.59
N TYR A 194 16.39 20.38 0.52
CA TYR A 194 15.01 20.27 0.99
C TYR A 194 14.29 19.07 0.36
N VAL A 195 14.55 18.81 -0.92
CA VAL A 195 14.00 17.65 -1.66
C VAL A 195 14.40 16.33 -1.00
N SER A 196 15.67 16.16 -0.64
CA SER A 196 16.16 14.96 0.03
C SER A 196 15.50 14.75 1.39
N LEU A 197 15.24 15.82 2.14
CA LEU A 197 14.54 15.74 3.42
C LEU A 197 13.07 15.32 3.26
N VAL A 198 12.38 15.83 2.24
CA VAL A 198 11.00 15.42 1.91
C VAL A 198 10.93 13.93 1.54
N PHE A 199 11.88 13.44 0.72
CA PHE A 199 11.96 12.02 0.38
C PHE A 199 12.24 11.14 1.60
N LEU A 200 13.12 11.57 2.50
CA LEU A 200 13.41 10.85 3.73
C LEU A 200 12.16 10.70 4.61
N MET A 201 11.45 11.82 4.84
CA MET A 201 10.22 11.81 5.65
C MET A 201 9.13 10.94 5.02
N SER A 202 8.97 11.00 3.69
CA SER A 202 8.02 10.15 2.97
C SER A 202 8.36 8.65 3.10
N ALA A 203 9.63 8.29 2.96
CA ALA A 203 10.08 6.91 3.07
C ALA A 203 9.90 6.36 4.49
N LEU A 204 10.24 7.15 5.52
CA LEU A 204 10.02 6.78 6.92
C LEU A 204 8.54 6.63 7.24
N PHE A 205 7.69 7.54 6.74
CA PHE A 205 6.24 7.45 6.95
C PHE A 205 5.66 6.20 6.31
N GLN A 206 6.05 5.87 5.07
CA GLN A 206 5.66 4.63 4.42
C GLN A 206 6.12 3.41 5.21
N PHE A 207 7.38 3.38 5.66
CA PHE A 207 7.88 2.26 6.45
C PHE A 207 7.09 2.07 7.74
N TYR A 208 6.89 3.15 8.49
CA TYR A 208 6.09 3.16 9.70
C TYR A 208 4.68 2.63 9.47
N PHE A 209 4.06 3.04 8.36
CA PHE A 209 2.71 2.63 8.01
C PHE A 209 2.56 1.11 7.81
N TYR A 210 3.48 0.50 7.05
CA TYR A 210 3.48 -0.95 6.85
C TYR A 210 3.73 -1.71 8.16
N CYS A 211 4.67 -1.23 8.99
CA CYS A 211 4.93 -1.81 10.31
C CYS A 211 3.74 -1.65 11.26
N PHE A 212 3.07 -0.50 11.25
CA PHE A 212 1.89 -0.23 12.07
C PHE A 212 0.75 -1.20 11.73
N LEU A 213 0.46 -1.40 10.44
CA LEU A 213 -0.55 -2.35 10.00
C LEU A 213 -0.15 -3.80 10.32
N GLY A 214 1.12 -4.16 10.15
CA GLY A 214 1.63 -5.48 10.54
C GLY A 214 1.46 -5.76 12.03
N ASN A 215 1.81 -4.79 12.88
CA ASN A 215 1.62 -4.89 14.34
C ASN A 215 0.13 -4.97 14.70
N TYR A 216 -0.73 -4.19 14.02
CA TYR A 216 -2.17 -4.22 14.25
C TYR A 216 -2.77 -5.60 13.96
N VAL A 217 -2.37 -6.22 12.84
CA VAL A 217 -2.79 -7.59 12.50
C VAL A 217 -2.24 -8.60 13.52
N SER A 218 -0.98 -8.47 13.95
CA SER A 218 -0.37 -9.41 14.90
C SER A 218 -0.92 -9.29 16.32
N SER A 219 -1.53 -8.17 16.68
CA SER A 219 -2.09 -7.92 18.02
C SER A 219 -3.53 -8.41 18.20
N MET A 220 -4.17 -8.85 17.12
CA MET A 220 -5.50 -9.47 17.10
C MET A 220 -5.39 -10.98 17.30
#